data_AF-A0A354MVC9-F1
#
_entry.id   AF-A0A354MVC9-F1
#
_cell.length_a   1.000
_cell.length_b   1.000
_cell.length_c   1.000
_cell.angle_alpha   90.00
_cell.angle_beta   90.00
_cell.angle_gamma   90.00
#
_symmetry.space_group_name_H-M   'P 1'
#
loop_
_entity.id
_entity.type
_entity.pdbx_description
1 polymer ?
#
loop_
_entity_poly.entity_id
_entity_poly.type
_entity_poly.pdbx_seq_one_letter_code
_entity_poly.pdbx_strand_id
1 'polypeptide(L)'
;LTGADEIERASWDTTLRLVDEEEAKELFATTASPAEREVPAMESEREAPPETAPAPTGEISPASDDAHYGLSAAACAFLRGVYEGDDTAVKDAVRASGLLPEGLVDEINEAFSEHFGDIVLEFDGVSATPLEDYREDIEEWLKK
;
A
#
# COMPACT_ATOMS: atom_id res chain seq x y z
N LEU A 1 5.61 -16.03 -40.54
CA LEU A 1 4.48 -16.66 -39.83
C LEU A 1 5.09 -17.73 -38.94
N THR A 2 5.55 -17.30 -37.77
CA THR A 2 6.25 -18.09 -36.77
C THR A 2 5.24 -18.47 -35.69
N GLY A 3 5.22 -19.72 -35.26
CA GLY A 3 4.18 -20.32 -34.39
C GLY A 3 3.97 -19.70 -33.01
N ALA A 4 4.55 -18.53 -32.71
CA ALA A 4 4.25 -17.75 -31.51
C ALA A 4 2.91 -16.99 -31.63
N ASP A 5 2.57 -16.47 -32.81
CA ASP A 5 1.29 -15.78 -33.07
C ASP A 5 0.06 -16.70 -33.01
N GLU A 6 0.25 -18.02 -33.18
CA GLU A 6 -0.85 -19.00 -33.14
C GLU A 6 -1.27 -19.34 -31.70
N ILE A 7 -0.33 -19.27 -30.75
CA ILE A 7 -0.61 -19.59 -29.34
C ILE A 7 -1.36 -18.45 -28.66
N GLU A 8 -1.04 -17.19 -29.00
CA GLU A 8 -1.81 -16.05 -28.51
C GLU A 8 -3.27 -16.11 -28.98
N ARG A 9 -3.55 -16.31 -30.28
CA ARG A 9 -4.95 -16.38 -30.74
C ARG A 9 -5.76 -17.52 -30.10
N ALA A 10 -5.14 -18.68 -29.89
CA ALA A 10 -5.81 -19.82 -29.26
C ALA A 10 -6.19 -19.54 -27.80
N SER A 11 -5.43 -18.68 -27.11
CA SER A 11 -5.70 -18.31 -25.71
C SER A 11 -6.91 -17.39 -25.55
N TRP A 12 -7.25 -16.57 -26.54
CA TRP A 12 -8.38 -15.64 -26.46
C TRP A 12 -9.72 -16.24 -26.94
N ASP A 13 -9.71 -17.35 -27.67
CA ASP A 13 -10.93 -18.00 -28.19
C ASP A 13 -11.78 -18.64 -27.08
N THR A 14 -11.15 -19.09 -26.00
CA THR A 14 -11.85 -19.77 -24.90
C THR A 14 -12.78 -18.84 -24.10
N THR A 15 -12.53 -17.53 -24.08
CA THR A 15 -13.31 -16.56 -23.29
C THR A 15 -14.56 -16.04 -24.03
N LEU A 16 -14.67 -16.28 -25.33
CA LEU A 16 -15.84 -15.86 -26.13
C LEU A 16 -16.93 -16.93 -26.24
N ARG A 17 -16.70 -18.14 -25.70
CA ARG A 17 -17.61 -19.29 -25.82
C ARG A 17 -18.65 -19.39 -24.69
N LEU A 18 -18.74 -18.41 -23.80
CA LEU A 18 -19.65 -18.43 -22.64
C LEU A 18 -20.72 -17.33 -22.65
N VAL A 19 -20.78 -16.49 -23.69
CA VAL A 19 -21.86 -15.51 -23.85
C VAL A 19 -22.92 -16.11 -24.76
N ASP A 20 -24.12 -16.30 -24.21
CA ASP A 20 -25.31 -16.72 -24.94
C ASP A 20 -25.73 -15.64 -25.95
N GLU A 21 -26.19 -16.04 -27.14
CA GLU A 21 -26.47 -15.14 -28.27
C GLU A 21 -27.60 -14.12 -27.99
N GLU A 22 -28.36 -14.27 -26.89
CA GLU A 22 -29.42 -13.35 -26.49
C GLU A 22 -28.89 -12.05 -25.84
N GLU A 23 -27.82 -12.09 -25.04
CA GLU A 23 -27.28 -10.88 -24.38
C GLU A 23 -26.46 -9.97 -25.33
N ALA A 24 -25.86 -10.53 -26.38
CA ALA A 24 -25.11 -9.75 -27.36
C ALA A 24 -26.00 -8.76 -28.16
N LYS A 25 -27.31 -9.01 -28.21
CA LYS A 25 -28.27 -8.21 -28.98
C LYS A 25 -28.78 -6.99 -28.22
N GLU A 26 -28.71 -6.99 -26.89
CA GLU A 26 -29.16 -5.86 -26.06
C GLU A 26 -28.11 -4.73 -25.98
N LEU A 27 -26.82 -5.05 -26.19
CA LEU A 27 -25.73 -4.07 -26.12
C LEU A 27 -25.64 -3.12 -27.33
N PHE A 28 -26.27 -3.46 -28.45
CA PHE A 28 -26.15 -2.69 -29.71
C PHE A 28 -27.46 -2.03 -30.18
N ALA A 29 -28.57 -2.16 -29.44
CA ALA A 29 -29.89 -1.71 -29.88
C ALA A 29 -30.36 -0.36 -29.29
N THR A 30 -29.49 0.46 -28.70
CA THR A 30 -29.87 1.84 -28.29
C THR A 30 -28.84 2.88 -28.71
N THR A 31 -28.72 3.06 -30.04
CA THR A 31 -28.17 4.31 -30.60
C THR A 31 -29.18 4.88 -31.59
N ALA A 32 -29.93 5.89 -31.14
CA ALA A 32 -30.62 6.84 -32.01
C ALA A 32 -30.43 8.26 -31.42
N SER A 33 -29.59 9.03 -32.13
CA SER A 33 -29.22 10.46 -32.01
C SER A 33 -30.43 11.43 -32.09
N PRO A 34 -30.32 12.79 -32.02
CA PRO A 34 -29.16 13.68 -31.85
C PRO A 34 -29.40 14.94 -30.93
N ALA A 35 -28.36 15.78 -30.82
CA ALA A 35 -28.39 17.25 -30.69
C ALA A 35 -27.95 17.90 -29.37
N GLU A 36 -26.91 18.73 -29.54
CA GLU A 36 -26.56 19.94 -28.79
C GLU A 36 -25.99 19.78 -27.38
N ARG A 37 -24.65 19.78 -27.29
CA ARG A 37 -24.00 20.63 -26.29
C ARG A 37 -22.78 21.32 -26.86
N GLU A 38 -22.87 22.63 -26.80
CA GLU A 38 -22.01 23.65 -27.38
C GLU A 38 -20.53 23.47 -27.04
N VAL A 39 -19.68 23.70 -28.04
CA VAL A 39 -18.29 24.09 -27.79
C VAL A 39 -18.28 25.56 -27.35
N PRO A 40 -17.54 25.89 -26.29
CA PRO A 40 -16.67 27.03 -26.42
C PRO A 40 -15.21 26.63 -26.21
N ALA A 41 -14.40 27.41 -26.89
CA ALA A 41 -13.01 27.21 -27.14
C ALA A 41 -12.16 27.23 -25.86
N MET A 42 -11.14 26.38 -25.93
CA MET A 42 -9.87 26.43 -25.26
C MET A 42 -9.34 27.89 -25.18
N GLU A 43 -9.26 28.45 -23.97
CA GLU A 43 -8.36 29.54 -23.67
C GLU A 43 -7.49 29.13 -22.48
N SER A 44 -6.19 29.39 -22.63
CA SER A 44 -5.12 28.89 -21.79
C SER A 44 -5.23 29.32 -20.34
N GLU A 45 -4.99 28.38 -19.44
CA GLU A 45 -4.16 28.69 -18.28
C GLU A 45 -3.15 27.55 -18.10
N ARG A 46 -1.90 27.81 -18.47
CA ARG A 46 -0.77 27.03 -17.97
C ARG A 46 -0.68 27.36 -16.50
N GLU A 47 -1.03 26.44 -15.63
CA GLU A 47 -0.55 26.47 -14.25
C GLU A 47 0.39 25.29 -14.02
N ALA A 48 1.54 25.63 -13.46
CA ALA A 48 2.71 24.78 -13.29
C ALA A 48 2.41 23.54 -12.43
N PRO A 49 3.24 22.47 -12.53
CA PRO A 49 3.14 21.38 -11.58
C PRO A 49 3.34 21.93 -10.16
N PRO A 50 2.44 21.67 -9.18
CA PRO A 50 2.85 21.75 -7.80
C PRO A 50 3.84 20.60 -7.60
N GLU A 51 5.11 20.99 -7.64
CA GLU A 51 6.15 20.58 -6.70
C GLU A 51 5.85 19.28 -5.96
N THR A 52 6.67 18.27 -6.26
CA THR A 52 6.98 17.12 -5.42
C THR A 52 6.49 17.33 -4.00
N ALA A 53 5.37 16.67 -3.65
CA ALA A 53 4.98 16.58 -2.26
C ALA A 53 6.22 16.07 -1.50
N PRO A 54 6.69 16.78 -0.45
CA PRO A 54 7.73 16.22 0.37
C PRO A 54 7.20 14.87 0.87
N ALA A 55 7.97 13.80 0.65
CA ALA A 55 7.83 12.60 1.46
C ALA A 55 7.70 13.06 2.92
N PRO A 56 6.80 12.47 3.73
CA PRO A 56 6.69 12.86 5.13
C PRO A 56 8.09 12.70 5.73
N THR A 57 8.77 13.82 5.91
CA THR A 57 9.99 13.89 6.69
C THR A 57 9.46 13.74 8.10
N GLY A 58 9.37 12.48 8.54
CA GLY A 58 9.12 12.15 9.93
C GLY A 58 10.08 12.98 10.75
N GLU A 59 9.53 13.92 11.51
CA GLU A 59 10.29 14.67 12.49
C GLU A 59 10.80 13.65 13.50
N ILE A 60 12.07 13.28 13.35
CA ILE A 60 12.72 12.27 14.17
C ILE A 60 12.71 12.82 15.60
N SER A 61 11.80 12.28 16.42
CA SER A 61 11.76 12.51 17.86
C SER A 61 13.13 12.19 18.49
N PRO A 62 13.51 12.85 19.61
CA PRO A 62 14.85 12.70 20.17
C PRO A 62 15.17 11.22 20.37
N ALA A 63 16.25 10.78 19.72
CA ALA A 63 16.72 9.40 19.72
C ALA A 63 16.75 8.86 21.17
N SER A 64 15.85 7.91 21.45
CA SER A 64 15.98 7.07 22.62
C SER A 64 17.22 6.20 22.46
N ASP A 65 17.86 5.84 23.57
CA ASP A 65 19.02 4.92 23.62
C ASP A 65 18.68 3.52 23.03
N ASP A 66 17.39 3.25 22.82
CA ASP A 66 16.78 2.05 22.22
C ASP A 66 16.73 2.09 20.68
N ALA A 67 17.40 3.05 20.02
CA ALA A 67 17.39 3.25 18.56
C ALA A 67 18.18 2.20 17.77
N HIS A 68 18.14 0.93 18.20
CA HIS A 68 18.71 -0.15 17.39
C HIS A 68 17.90 -0.27 16.09
N TYR A 69 18.60 -0.34 14.95
CA TYR A 69 18.02 -0.23 13.60
C TYR A 69 17.43 1.15 13.25
N GLY A 70 17.76 2.20 14.00
CA GLY A 70 17.35 3.57 13.65
C GLY A 70 15.87 3.87 13.89
N LEU A 71 15.14 2.97 14.56
CA LEU A 71 13.73 3.16 14.89
C LEU A 71 13.53 4.32 15.86
N SER A 72 12.45 5.07 15.65
CA SER A 72 11.98 6.06 16.61
C SER A 72 11.53 5.37 17.90
N ALA A 73 11.56 6.12 19.01
CA ALA A 73 11.09 5.62 20.30
C ALA A 73 9.62 5.14 20.25
N ALA A 74 8.80 5.80 19.43
CA ALA A 74 7.40 5.41 19.25
C ALA A 74 7.28 4.11 18.44
N ALA A 75 8.09 3.92 17.39
CA ALA A 75 8.15 2.66 16.65
C ALA A 75 8.63 1.49 17.51
N CYS A 76 9.66 1.68 18.36
CA CYS A 76 10.09 0.64 19.31
C CYS A 76 8.96 0.26 20.28
N ALA A 77 8.28 1.26 20.86
CA ALA A 77 7.16 1.03 21.78
C ALA A 77 5.96 0.36 21.08
N PHE A 78 5.69 0.74 19.82
CA PHE A 78 4.65 0.14 19.00
C PHE A 78 4.96 -1.33 18.71
N LEU A 79 6.17 -1.65 18.24
CA LEU A 79 6.60 -3.02 17.95
C LEU A 79 6.53 -3.91 19.20
N ARG A 80 7.00 -3.41 20.34
CA ARG A 80 6.90 -4.11 21.63
C ARG A 80 5.43 -4.39 21.99
N GLY A 81 4.57 -3.38 21.92
CA GLY A 81 3.14 -3.54 22.20
C GLY A 81 2.45 -4.54 21.26
N VAL A 82 2.78 -4.52 19.96
CA VAL A 82 2.28 -5.49 18.97
C VAL A 82 2.75 -6.91 19.30
N TYR A 83 4.04 -7.07 19.63
CA TYR A 83 4.61 -8.38 19.96
C TYR A 83 4.00 -8.99 21.23
N GLU A 84 3.78 -8.17 22.26
CA GLU A 84 3.21 -8.59 23.55
C GLU A 84 1.67 -8.72 23.52
N GLY A 85 1.01 -8.18 22.48
CA GLY A 85 -0.45 -8.11 22.41
C GLY A 85 -1.04 -7.06 23.36
N ASP A 86 -0.29 -6.00 23.70
CA ASP A 86 -0.74 -4.90 24.54
C ASP A 86 -1.34 -3.77 23.69
N ASP A 87 -2.65 -3.86 23.47
CA ASP A 87 -3.47 -2.86 22.80
C ASP A 87 -3.34 -1.43 23.35
N THR A 88 -3.03 -1.28 24.65
CA THR A 88 -2.92 0.04 25.28
C THR A 88 -1.59 0.67 24.91
N ALA A 89 -0.50 -0.09 25.03
CA ALA A 89 0.83 0.33 24.62
C ALA A 89 0.89 0.71 23.13
N VAL A 90 0.24 -0.08 22.27
CA VAL A 90 0.11 0.23 20.83
C VAL A 90 -0.57 1.58 20.62
N LYS A 91 -1.71 1.83 21.29
CA LYS A 91 -2.45 3.09 21.16
C LYS A 91 -1.68 4.29 21.70
N ASP A 92 -0.96 4.13 22.80
CA ASP A 92 -0.09 5.17 23.35
C ASP A 92 1.08 5.49 22.42
N ALA A 93 1.71 4.46 21.83
CA ALA A 93 2.79 4.65 20.86
C ALA A 93 2.33 5.40 19.61
N VAL A 94 1.16 5.05 19.04
CA VAL A 94 0.54 5.78 17.93
C VAL A 94 0.32 7.25 18.30
N ARG A 95 -0.26 7.51 19.48
CA ARG A 95 -0.49 8.88 19.96
C ARG A 95 0.80 9.67 20.16
N ALA A 96 1.84 9.02 20.68
CA ALA A 96 3.14 9.63 20.90
C ALA A 96 3.88 9.97 19.60
N SER A 97 3.70 9.14 18.56
CA SER A 97 4.33 9.35 17.25
C SER A 97 3.73 10.52 16.45
N GLY A 98 2.44 10.82 16.66
CA GLY A 98 1.69 11.73 15.78
C GLY A 98 1.40 11.16 14.38
N LEU A 99 1.77 9.91 14.11
CA LEU A 99 1.53 9.19 12.87
C LEU A 99 0.26 8.33 12.95
N LEU A 100 -0.19 7.87 11.78
CA LEU A 100 -1.14 6.77 11.69
C LEU A 100 -0.43 5.44 12.02
N PRO A 101 -1.16 4.40 12.48
CA PRO A 101 -0.58 3.08 12.74
C PRO A 101 0.18 2.51 11.53
N GLU A 102 -0.33 2.72 10.32
CA GLU A 102 0.34 2.30 9.07
C GLU A 102 1.73 2.91 8.93
N GLY A 103 1.92 4.18 9.30
CA GLY A 103 3.21 4.86 9.19
C GLY A 103 4.25 4.30 10.16
N LEU A 104 3.83 3.86 11.34
CA LEU A 104 4.70 3.16 12.27
C LEU A 104 5.06 1.75 11.77
N VAL A 105 4.11 1.05 11.14
CA VAL A 105 4.38 -0.24 10.49
C VAL A 105 5.37 -0.08 9.34
N ASP A 106 5.21 0.95 8.52
CA ASP A 106 6.12 1.26 7.42
C ASP A 106 7.54 1.57 7.94
N GLU A 107 7.66 2.40 8.99
CA GLU A 107 8.95 2.70 9.62
C GLU A 107 9.63 1.43 10.16
N ILE A 108 8.86 0.55 10.81
CA ILE A 108 9.36 -0.72 11.33
C ILE A 108 9.81 -1.64 10.19
N ASN A 109 8.96 -1.84 9.19
CA ASN A 109 9.25 -2.73 8.08
C ASN A 109 10.42 -2.22 7.23
N GLU A 110 10.55 -0.90 7.03
CA GLU A 110 11.69 -0.32 6.33
C GLU A 110 13.00 -0.60 7.08
N ALA A 111 13.05 -0.29 8.38
CA ALA A 111 14.24 -0.55 9.20
C ALA A 111 14.61 -2.04 9.22
N PHE A 112 13.64 -2.93 9.43
CA PHE A 112 13.89 -4.36 9.42
C PHE A 112 14.29 -4.86 8.03
N SER A 113 13.76 -4.29 6.94
CA SER A 113 14.15 -4.66 5.58
C SER A 113 15.61 -4.32 5.26
N GLU A 114 16.16 -3.24 5.81
CA GLU A 114 17.58 -2.90 5.66
C GLU A 114 18.49 -3.92 6.35
N HIS A 115 18.00 -4.60 7.40
CA HIS A 115 18.77 -5.54 8.20
C HIS A 115 18.54 -7.01 7.82
N PHE A 116 17.30 -7.41 7.57
CA PHE A 116 16.87 -8.78 7.28
C PHE A 116 16.50 -9.00 5.81
N GLY A 117 16.25 -7.93 5.05
CA GLY A 117 15.88 -8.02 3.63
C GLY A 117 14.39 -8.28 3.38
N ASP A 118 13.54 -8.21 4.41
CA ASP A 118 12.11 -8.50 4.31
C ASP A 118 11.29 -7.68 5.31
N ILE A 119 9.96 -7.73 5.17
CA ILE A 119 9.01 -7.16 6.13
C ILE A 119 8.83 -8.11 7.33
N VAL A 120 8.50 -7.54 8.50
CA VAL A 120 8.33 -8.30 9.74
C VAL A 120 6.95 -8.15 10.37
N LEU A 121 6.21 -7.10 9.99
CA LEU A 121 4.83 -6.88 10.38
C LEU A 121 3.92 -6.86 9.14
N GLU A 122 2.76 -7.50 9.26
CA GLU A 122 1.63 -7.32 8.35
C GLU A 122 0.63 -6.33 8.98
N PHE A 123 -0.01 -5.49 8.16
CA PHE A 123 -1.07 -4.58 8.59
C PHE A 123 -2.33 -4.82 7.75
N ASP A 124 -3.44 -5.20 8.39
CA ASP A 124 -4.71 -5.50 7.70
C ASP A 124 -5.57 -4.25 7.41
N GLY A 125 -5.09 -3.07 7.83
CA GLY A 125 -5.86 -1.82 7.84
C GLY A 125 -6.43 -1.47 9.21
N VAL A 126 -6.45 -2.43 10.15
CA VAL A 126 -6.93 -2.23 11.52
C VAL A 126 -5.83 -2.47 12.54
N SER A 127 -5.09 -3.56 12.39
CA SER A 127 -4.11 -4.03 13.36
C SER A 127 -2.83 -4.51 12.69
N ALA A 128 -1.71 -4.30 13.38
CA ALA A 128 -0.42 -4.82 12.98
C ALA A 128 -0.20 -6.18 13.65
N THR A 129 0.34 -7.15 12.91
CA THR A 129 0.62 -8.50 13.43
C THR A 129 2.02 -8.94 13.00
N PRO A 130 2.84 -9.54 13.89
CA PRO A 130 4.12 -10.11 13.50
C PRO A 130 3.96 -11.29 12.53
N LEU A 131 4.77 -11.31 11.47
CA LEU A 131 4.90 -12.47 10.60
C LEU A 131 5.52 -13.63 11.36
N GLU A 132 4.97 -14.84 11.19
CA GLU A 132 5.37 -16.03 11.95
C GLU A 132 6.86 -16.35 11.79
N ASP A 133 7.39 -16.25 10.57
CA ASP A 133 8.79 -16.51 10.25
C ASP A 133 9.77 -15.54 10.93
N TYR A 134 9.31 -14.35 11.36
CA TYR A 134 10.15 -13.30 11.94
C TYR A 134 9.91 -13.06 13.43
N ARG A 135 9.07 -13.86 14.09
CA ARG A 135 8.79 -13.68 15.53
C ARG A 135 10.03 -13.86 16.39
N GLU A 136 10.87 -14.84 16.06
CA GLU A 136 12.12 -15.09 16.79
C GLU A 136 13.10 -13.92 16.61
N ASP A 137 13.22 -13.37 15.40
CA ASP A 137 14.06 -12.21 15.11
C ASP A 137 13.58 -10.95 15.83
N ILE A 138 12.27 -10.70 15.86
CA ILE A 138 11.68 -9.59 16.62
C ILE A 138 11.94 -9.78 18.12
N GLU A 139 11.80 -11.00 18.64
CA GLU A 139 12.05 -11.29 20.05
C GLU A 139 13.53 -11.07 20.41
N GLU A 140 14.45 -11.52 19.57
CA GLU A 140 15.88 -11.29 19.76
C GLU A 140 16.19 -9.78 19.72
N TRP A 141 15.59 -9.05 18.79
CA TRP A 141 15.73 -7.60 18.70
C TRP A 141 15.22 -6.89 19.96
N LEU A 142 14.06 -7.28 20.50
CA LEU A 142 13.46 -6.69 21.70
C LEU A 142 14.26 -6.91 22.99
N LYS A 143 15.18 -7.88 23.00
CA LYS A 143 16.04 -8.23 24.14
C LYS A 143 17.39 -7.49 24.13
N LYS A 144 17.76 -6.87 23.02
CA LYS A 144 19.00 -6.11 22.87
C LYS A 144 18.88 -4.73 23.52
#